data_AF-A0A6J1RBG2-F1
#
_entry.id   AF-A0A6J1RBG2-F1
#
_cell.length_a   1.000
_cell.length_b   1.000
_cell.length_c   1.000
_cell.angle_alpha   90.00
_cell.angle_beta   90.00
_cell.angle_gamma   90.00
#
_symmetry.space_group_name_H-M   'P 1'
#
loop_
_entity.id
_entity.type
_entity.pdbx_description
1 polymer ?
#
loop_
_entity_poly.entity_id
_entity_poly.type
_entity_poly.pdbx_seq_one_letter_code
_entity_poly.pdbx_strand_id
1 'polypeptide(L)'
;MEASIGVTSPAGFSPAEREVVLEVLEECADSLAVYQNTLRQQSATRDDATNIFSNVEISETSILQTLTGGAAGMTDSRREAAREKLRRDSLYVSGIIRDLKREINEHGTIEVLTKEIEKITSQEEQEQLVIEENKRMRTIVVELRKAIADKKTAHEKEEERLTKKLTLTRDEKERLKLIKDAEMKYVRVWEAARREQYVLRYELDLDELKKTLNDHCVRVRNENHVNDVLTRYLTRRIALVENRIEQWRQRYDREKKMYEEEIRKVRNEIEDARKYLEELTTEYRNNQEFIDTYLAEQEALRRQKEHEDHVQRSTIKMQAWWRGVMVRRKLGPYRPEEKKKKKPVKTKK
;
A
#
# COMPACT_ATOMS: atom_id res chain seq x y z
N MET A 1 -89.29 -28.00 45.03
CA MET A 1 -89.85 -27.93 46.38
C MET A 1 -90.93 -26.87 46.34
N GLU A 2 -92.13 -27.24 46.81
CA GLU A 2 -93.30 -26.37 47.03
C GLU A 2 -93.93 -25.81 45.72
N ALA A 3 -95.22 -25.89 45.46
CA ALA A 3 -96.36 -26.32 46.26
C ALA A 3 -97.37 -27.02 45.36
N SER A 4 -97.91 -28.11 45.91
CA SER A 4 -99.21 -28.67 45.55
C SER A 4 -100.27 -27.56 45.61
N ILE A 5 -100.91 -27.27 44.49
CA ILE A 5 -102.21 -26.60 44.49
C ILE A 5 -103.12 -27.46 43.62
N GLY A 6 -103.84 -28.34 44.30
CA GLY A 6 -105.01 -28.98 43.71
C GLY A 6 -106.07 -27.92 43.44
N VAL A 7 -106.65 -27.99 42.26
CA VAL A 7 -107.94 -27.35 41.96
C VAL A 7 -108.79 -28.38 41.23
N THR A 8 -109.58 -29.08 42.04
CA THR A 8 -110.96 -29.52 41.79
C THR A 8 -111.43 -29.71 40.34
N SER A 9 -111.78 -30.96 40.00
CA SER A 9 -112.65 -31.32 38.88
C SER A 9 -114.08 -30.74 39.03
N PRO A 10 -114.87 -30.72 37.94
CA PRO A 10 -115.54 -29.55 37.40
C PRO A 10 -116.86 -29.25 38.13
N ALA A 11 -117.01 -28.03 38.65
CA ALA A 11 -118.32 -27.53 39.02
C ALA A 11 -119.04 -27.09 37.74
N GLY A 12 -119.62 -28.06 37.02
CA GLY A 12 -120.50 -27.78 35.90
C GLY A 12 -121.67 -26.92 36.37
N PHE A 13 -122.03 -25.93 35.58
CA PHE A 13 -123.10 -24.97 35.88
C PHE A 13 -124.36 -25.66 36.43
N SER A 14 -124.95 -25.07 37.47
CA SER A 14 -126.29 -25.42 37.96
C SER A 14 -127.32 -25.26 36.83
N PRO A 15 -128.43 -26.04 36.78
CA PRO A 15 -129.41 -25.94 35.70
C PRO A 15 -129.94 -24.53 35.43
N ALA A 16 -130.07 -23.69 36.47
CA ALA A 16 -130.49 -22.30 36.36
C ALA A 16 -129.40 -21.36 35.81
N GLU A 17 -128.12 -21.70 36.00
CA GLU A 17 -126.98 -20.92 35.50
C GLU A 17 -126.70 -21.25 34.03
N ARG A 18 -126.99 -22.47 33.58
CA ARG A 18 -126.88 -22.87 32.16
C ARG A 18 -127.83 -22.08 31.26
N GLU A 19 -129.07 -21.90 31.71
CA GLU A 19 -130.11 -21.21 30.93
C GLU A 19 -129.76 -19.72 30.75
N VAL A 20 -129.26 -19.05 31.80
CA VAL A 20 -128.80 -17.66 31.75
C VAL A 20 -127.54 -17.49 30.88
N VAL A 21 -126.56 -18.40 30.99
CA VAL A 21 -125.32 -18.33 30.19
C VAL A 21 -125.61 -18.62 28.71
N LEU A 22 -126.56 -19.50 28.40
CA LEU A 22 -126.99 -19.77 27.02
C LEU A 22 -127.76 -18.60 26.41
N GLU A 23 -128.60 -17.91 27.17
CA GLU A 23 -129.31 -16.71 26.74
C GLU A 23 -128.31 -15.57 26.42
N VAL A 24 -127.29 -15.39 27.27
CA VAL A 24 -126.20 -14.43 27.02
C VAL A 24 -125.34 -14.84 25.82
N LEU A 25 -125.07 -16.13 25.61
CA LEU A 25 -124.33 -16.62 24.44
C LEU A 25 -125.17 -16.55 23.15
N GLU A 26 -126.50 -16.64 23.24
CA GLU A 26 -127.41 -16.33 22.12
C GLU A 26 -127.38 -14.86 21.77
N GLU A 27 -127.46 -13.96 22.76
CA GLU A 27 -127.33 -12.53 22.53
C GLU A 27 -125.93 -12.15 21.98
N CYS A 28 -124.86 -12.82 22.42
CA CYS A 28 -123.50 -12.66 21.87
C CYS A 28 -123.37 -13.22 20.44
N ALA A 29 -124.02 -14.34 20.13
CA ALA A 29 -124.03 -14.90 18.77
C ALA A 29 -124.86 -14.04 17.81
N ASP A 30 -126.00 -13.51 18.26
CA ASP A 30 -126.86 -12.63 17.49
C ASP A 30 -126.23 -11.25 17.28
N SER A 31 -125.58 -10.68 18.30
CA SER A 31 -124.81 -9.44 18.16
C SER A 31 -123.58 -9.61 17.26
N LEU A 32 -122.90 -10.76 17.29
CA LEU A 32 -121.83 -11.08 16.34
C LEU A 32 -122.34 -11.31 14.92
N ALA A 33 -123.52 -11.91 14.75
CA ALA A 33 -124.17 -12.05 13.44
C ALA A 33 -124.59 -10.68 12.87
N VAL A 34 -125.07 -9.76 13.72
CA VAL A 34 -125.33 -8.36 13.35
C VAL A 34 -124.02 -7.65 12.98
N TYR A 35 -122.96 -7.82 13.76
CA TYR A 35 -121.62 -7.26 13.46
C TYR A 35 -121.05 -7.78 12.13
N GLN A 36 -121.18 -9.09 11.87
CA GLN A 36 -120.79 -9.72 10.61
C GLN A 36 -121.61 -9.20 9.42
N ASN A 37 -122.92 -8.96 9.61
CA ASN A 37 -123.78 -8.36 8.60
C ASN A 37 -123.44 -6.89 8.31
N THR A 38 -123.04 -6.11 9.31
CA THR A 38 -122.54 -4.73 9.10
C THR A 38 -121.16 -4.68 8.42
N LEU A 39 -120.26 -5.63 8.73
CA LEU A 39 -118.97 -5.80 8.05
C LEU A 39 -119.12 -6.28 6.59
N ARG A 40 -120.27 -6.89 6.25
CA ARG A 40 -120.65 -7.32 4.90
C ARG A 40 -121.36 -6.22 4.10
N GLN A 41 -122.21 -5.39 4.73
CA GLN A 41 -122.91 -4.27 4.08
C GLN A 41 -121.98 -3.13 3.66
N GLN A 42 -120.88 -2.87 4.39
CA GLN A 42 -119.92 -1.82 4.02
C GLN A 42 -118.98 -2.19 2.85
N SER A 43 -118.94 -3.46 2.43
CA SER A 43 -118.18 -3.89 1.25
C SER A 43 -118.94 -3.79 -0.08
N ALA A 44 -120.24 -3.47 -0.08
CA ALA A 44 -121.03 -3.39 -1.32
C ALA A 44 -121.00 -2.02 -2.02
N THR A 45 -120.46 -0.97 -1.38
CA THR A 45 -120.41 0.39 -1.94
C THR A 45 -118.97 0.86 -2.19
N ARG A 46 -118.20 0.11 -2.98
CA ARG A 46 -117.07 0.62 -3.80
C ARG A 46 -116.37 -0.53 -4.52
N ASP A 47 -117.02 -1.14 -5.48
CA ASP A 47 -116.31 -1.89 -6.53
C ASP A 47 -116.43 -1.07 -7.81
N ASP A 48 -115.39 -0.28 -8.07
CA ASP A 48 -115.02 0.14 -9.42
C ASP A 48 -113.59 0.69 -9.37
N ALA A 49 -112.63 -0.17 -9.75
CA ALA A 49 -111.46 0.14 -10.58
C ALA A 49 -110.41 -0.97 -10.43
N THR A 50 -110.51 -1.89 -11.38
CA THR A 50 -109.44 -2.54 -12.13
C THR A 50 -107.99 -2.03 -11.95
N ASN A 51 -107.09 -3.03 -12.06
CA ASN A 51 -105.75 -3.01 -12.65
C ASN A 51 -104.57 -2.96 -11.67
N ILE A 52 -103.40 -3.58 -11.89
CA ILE A 52 -102.85 -4.55 -12.86
C ILE A 52 -101.49 -4.94 -12.24
N PHE A 53 -101.06 -6.21 -12.34
CA PHE A 53 -99.69 -6.60 -12.00
C PHE A 53 -98.66 -5.95 -12.95
N SER A 54 -97.46 -5.66 -12.45
CA SER A 54 -96.26 -5.62 -13.29
C SER A 54 -95.02 -6.13 -12.55
N ASN A 55 -94.43 -7.18 -13.13
CA ASN A 55 -93.09 -7.70 -12.88
C ASN A 55 -92.03 -6.67 -13.26
N VAL A 56 -91.02 -6.43 -12.41
CA VAL A 56 -89.72 -5.86 -12.82
C VAL A 56 -88.59 -6.47 -11.98
N GLU A 57 -87.58 -6.99 -12.67
CA GLU A 57 -86.31 -7.54 -12.18
C GLU A 57 -85.51 -6.51 -11.38
N ILE A 58 -84.93 -6.93 -10.25
CA ILE A 58 -84.18 -6.05 -9.34
C ILE A 58 -82.68 -6.15 -9.66
N SER A 59 -82.09 -5.05 -10.16
CA SER A 59 -80.67 -4.73 -10.02
C SER A 59 -80.46 -3.75 -8.85
N GLU A 60 -79.29 -3.82 -8.20
CA GLU A 60 -78.95 -3.29 -6.86
C GLU A 60 -79.08 -1.77 -6.63
N THR A 61 -79.55 -0.97 -7.59
CA THR A 61 -79.75 0.48 -7.42
C THR A 61 -81.18 0.89 -7.03
N SER A 62 -82.10 -0.07 -6.88
CA SER A 62 -83.53 0.21 -6.58
C SER A 62 -83.85 0.53 -5.11
N ILE A 63 -82.94 0.25 -4.16
CA ILE A 63 -83.25 0.35 -2.71
C ILE A 63 -83.28 1.81 -2.21
N LEU A 64 -82.67 2.77 -2.93
CA LEU A 64 -82.68 4.18 -2.52
C LEU A 64 -83.83 5.01 -3.11
N GLN A 65 -84.67 4.44 -3.99
CA GLN A 65 -85.75 5.18 -4.66
C GLN A 65 -87.16 4.90 -4.12
N THR A 66 -87.32 3.92 -3.22
CA THR A 66 -88.61 3.58 -2.58
C THR A 66 -88.94 4.40 -1.33
N LEU A 67 -88.07 5.33 -0.91
CA LEU A 67 -88.22 6.09 0.34
C LEU A 67 -88.96 7.43 0.21
N THR A 68 -89.41 7.83 -0.98
CA THR A 68 -89.97 9.19 -1.19
C THR A 68 -91.32 9.27 -1.92
N GLY A 69 -91.99 8.16 -2.23
CA GLY A 69 -93.31 8.21 -2.87
C GLY A 69 -94.21 7.04 -2.47
N GLY A 70 -95.35 7.35 -1.85
CA GLY A 70 -96.42 6.36 -1.64
C GLY A 70 -96.94 6.21 -0.22
N ALA A 71 -96.90 7.25 0.61
CA ALA A 71 -97.54 7.21 1.94
C ALA A 71 -99.04 6.87 1.87
N ALA A 72 -99.74 7.24 0.79
CA ALA A 72 -101.16 6.94 0.60
C ALA A 72 -101.44 5.45 0.31
N GLY A 73 -100.62 4.78 -0.51
CA GLY A 73 -100.80 3.37 -0.85
C GLY A 73 -100.42 2.41 0.30
N MET A 74 -99.38 2.75 1.07
CA MET A 74 -98.95 1.95 2.22
C MET A 74 -99.92 2.05 3.40
N THR A 75 -100.67 3.15 3.50
CA THR A 75 -101.74 3.30 4.50
C THR A 75 -103.00 2.52 4.14
N ASP A 76 -103.36 2.43 2.85
CA ASP A 76 -104.55 1.69 2.42
C ASP A 76 -104.33 0.18 2.47
N SER A 77 -103.14 -0.32 2.06
CA SER A 77 -102.80 -1.74 2.20
C SER A 77 -102.75 -2.20 3.67
N ARG A 78 -102.28 -1.31 4.58
CA ARG A 78 -102.31 -1.57 6.03
C ARG A 78 -103.74 -1.58 6.59
N ARG A 79 -104.63 -0.73 6.07
CA ARG A 79 -106.06 -0.70 6.44
C ARG A 79 -106.81 -1.93 5.93
N GLU A 80 -106.52 -2.38 4.72
CA GLU A 80 -107.08 -3.60 4.14
C GLU A 80 -106.62 -4.84 4.91
N ALA A 81 -105.32 -4.95 5.21
CA ALA A 81 -104.78 -6.03 6.04
C ALA A 81 -105.39 -6.05 7.46
N ALA A 82 -105.66 -4.87 8.04
CA ALA A 82 -106.33 -4.76 9.33
C ALA A 82 -107.80 -5.20 9.27
N ARG A 83 -108.55 -4.86 8.21
CA ARG A 83 -109.94 -5.32 8.01
C ARG A 83 -110.01 -6.83 7.79
N GLU A 84 -109.07 -7.38 7.03
CA GLU A 84 -109.01 -8.81 6.75
C GLU A 84 -108.60 -9.61 8.00
N LYS A 85 -107.68 -9.08 8.82
CA LYS A 85 -107.40 -9.61 10.15
C LYS A 85 -108.67 -9.60 11.01
N LEU A 86 -109.38 -8.47 11.06
CA LEU A 86 -110.61 -8.33 11.85
C LEU A 86 -111.74 -9.28 11.39
N ARG A 87 -111.85 -9.54 10.08
CA ARG A 87 -112.77 -10.55 9.52
C ARG A 87 -112.40 -11.96 9.94
N ARG A 88 -111.13 -12.33 9.83
CA ARG A 88 -110.62 -13.63 10.29
C ARG A 88 -110.81 -13.82 11.79
N ASP A 89 -110.53 -12.79 12.59
CA ASP A 89 -110.71 -12.80 14.04
C ASP A 89 -112.21 -12.89 14.41
N SER A 90 -113.11 -12.23 13.67
CA SER A 90 -114.57 -12.31 13.87
C SER A 90 -115.15 -13.70 13.53
N LEU A 91 -114.69 -14.33 12.43
CA LEU A 91 -115.08 -15.70 12.09
C LEU A 91 -114.53 -16.72 13.09
N TYR A 92 -113.32 -16.48 13.58
CA TYR A 92 -112.67 -17.30 14.61
C TYR A 92 -113.44 -17.25 15.93
N VAL A 93 -113.78 -16.06 16.42
CA VAL A 93 -114.59 -15.86 17.64
C VAL A 93 -116.00 -16.43 17.48
N SER A 94 -116.62 -16.27 16.30
CA SER A 94 -117.92 -16.88 16.01
C SER A 94 -117.89 -18.41 16.01
N GLY A 95 -116.80 -19.02 15.53
CA GLY A 95 -116.55 -20.46 15.64
C GLY A 95 -116.46 -20.91 17.09
N ILE A 96 -115.67 -20.21 17.91
CA ILE A 96 -115.49 -20.50 19.34
C ILE A 96 -116.81 -20.36 20.12
N ILE A 97 -117.61 -19.33 19.85
CA ILE A 97 -118.90 -19.12 20.54
C ILE A 97 -119.92 -20.19 20.16
N ARG A 98 -119.95 -20.62 18.90
CA ARG A 98 -120.80 -21.74 18.46
C ARG A 98 -120.38 -23.06 19.10
N ASP A 99 -119.07 -23.27 19.25
CA ASP A 99 -118.51 -24.47 19.86
C ASP A 99 -118.71 -24.48 21.39
N LEU A 100 -118.62 -23.32 22.03
CA LEU A 100 -118.94 -23.10 23.45
C LEU A 100 -120.45 -23.28 23.73
N LYS A 101 -121.33 -22.78 22.86
CA LYS A 101 -122.79 -22.98 22.96
C LYS A 101 -123.15 -24.46 22.91
N ARG A 102 -122.49 -25.23 22.04
CA ARG A 102 -122.66 -26.69 21.93
C ARG A 102 -122.14 -27.41 23.18
N GLU A 103 -120.98 -27.02 23.70
CA GLU A 103 -120.38 -27.63 24.89
C GLU A 103 -121.19 -27.36 26.17
N ILE A 104 -121.72 -26.16 26.34
CA ILE A 104 -122.57 -25.81 27.50
C ILE A 104 -123.91 -26.54 27.44
N ASN A 105 -124.48 -26.74 26.24
CA ASN A 105 -125.68 -27.55 26.02
C ASN A 105 -125.48 -29.04 26.36
N GLU A 106 -124.34 -29.61 25.97
CA GLU A 106 -124.11 -31.07 26.04
C GLU A 106 -123.44 -31.52 27.36
N HIS A 107 -122.52 -30.71 27.90
CA HIS A 107 -121.66 -31.11 29.02
C HIS A 107 -121.63 -30.09 30.17
N GLY A 108 -122.03 -28.84 29.91
CA GLY A 108 -122.06 -27.78 30.93
C GLY A 108 -120.67 -27.34 31.40
N THR A 109 -119.65 -27.56 30.57
CA THR A 109 -118.24 -27.20 30.78
C THR A 109 -117.80 -26.10 29.82
N ILE A 110 -116.67 -25.47 30.13
CA ILE A 110 -116.08 -24.34 29.37
C ILE A 110 -114.70 -24.75 28.82
N GLU A 111 -114.51 -26.02 28.48
CA GLU A 111 -113.20 -26.53 28.06
C GLU A 111 -112.75 -26.00 26.71
N VAL A 112 -113.66 -25.72 25.77
CA VAL A 112 -113.34 -25.15 24.45
C VAL A 112 -112.70 -23.77 24.62
N LEU A 113 -113.28 -22.92 25.46
CA LEU A 113 -112.70 -21.61 25.76
C LEU A 113 -111.40 -21.74 26.57
N THR A 114 -111.32 -22.69 27.50
CA THR A 114 -110.11 -22.92 28.31
C THR A 114 -108.94 -23.38 27.44
N LYS A 115 -109.15 -24.36 26.54
CA LYS A 115 -108.13 -24.86 25.60
C LYS A 115 -107.70 -23.79 24.61
N GLU A 116 -108.62 -22.93 24.16
CA GLU A 116 -108.28 -21.86 23.23
C GLU A 116 -107.56 -20.69 23.91
N ILE A 117 -107.91 -20.38 25.16
CA ILE A 117 -107.12 -19.46 26.00
C ILE A 117 -105.72 -20.02 26.24
N GLU A 118 -105.58 -21.31 26.59
CA GLU A 118 -104.27 -21.96 26.76
C GLU A 118 -103.43 -21.95 25.47
N LYS A 119 -104.08 -22.11 24.31
CA LYS A 119 -103.42 -22.01 23.00
C LYS A 119 -102.97 -20.58 22.69
N ILE A 120 -103.77 -19.57 23.02
CA ILE A 120 -103.39 -18.15 22.85
C ILE A 120 -102.26 -17.78 23.82
N THR A 121 -102.34 -18.16 25.10
CA THR A 121 -101.28 -17.86 26.08
C THR A 121 -99.97 -18.54 25.72
N SER A 122 -99.99 -19.80 25.26
CA SER A 122 -98.77 -20.49 24.82
C SER A 122 -98.17 -19.90 23.53
N GLN A 123 -98.99 -19.40 22.61
CA GLN A 123 -98.51 -18.65 21.45
C GLN A 123 -97.91 -17.29 21.85
N GLU A 124 -98.55 -16.55 22.74
CA GLU A 124 -98.03 -15.28 23.26
C GLU A 124 -96.70 -15.47 24.01
N GLU A 125 -96.56 -16.53 24.80
CA GLU A 125 -95.29 -16.90 25.46
C GLU A 125 -94.19 -17.22 24.43
N GLN A 126 -94.51 -17.98 23.38
CA GLN A 126 -93.55 -18.27 22.29
C GLN A 126 -93.15 -17.00 21.53
N GLU A 127 -94.10 -16.11 21.22
CA GLU A 127 -93.82 -14.82 20.58
C GLU A 127 -92.94 -13.94 21.47
N GLN A 128 -93.19 -13.88 22.77
CA GLN A 128 -92.36 -13.13 23.72
C GLN A 128 -90.92 -13.67 23.77
N LEU A 129 -90.72 -15.00 23.79
CA LEU A 129 -89.39 -15.61 23.73
C LEU A 129 -88.64 -15.22 22.45
N VAL A 130 -89.32 -15.28 21.29
CA VAL A 130 -88.73 -14.89 20.00
C VAL A 130 -88.39 -13.40 19.96
N ILE A 131 -89.22 -12.54 20.58
CA ILE A 131 -88.95 -11.10 20.69
C ILE A 131 -87.74 -10.84 21.58
N GLU A 132 -87.62 -11.52 22.72
CA GLU A 132 -86.46 -11.41 23.59
C GLU A 132 -85.18 -11.88 22.91
N GLU A 133 -85.22 -13.03 22.24
CA GLU A 133 -84.08 -13.56 21.49
C GLU A 133 -83.66 -12.60 20.38
N ASN A 134 -84.62 -12.03 19.64
CA ASN A 134 -84.34 -10.99 18.65
C ASN A 134 -83.72 -9.74 19.27
N LYS A 135 -84.18 -9.30 20.44
CA LYS A 135 -83.56 -8.17 21.17
C LYS A 135 -82.11 -8.50 21.54
N ARG A 136 -81.85 -9.70 22.07
CA ARG A 136 -80.48 -10.16 22.40
C ARG A 136 -79.60 -10.22 21.16
N MET A 137 -80.08 -10.80 20.07
CA MET A 137 -79.37 -10.84 18.78
C MET A 137 -79.08 -9.44 18.24
N ARG A 138 -80.02 -8.50 18.34
CA ARG A 138 -79.79 -7.10 17.94
C ARG A 138 -78.68 -6.45 18.76
N THR A 139 -78.66 -6.64 20.07
CA THR A 139 -77.58 -6.12 20.93
C THR A 139 -76.23 -6.71 20.53
N ILE A 140 -76.15 -8.03 20.34
CA ILE A 140 -74.92 -8.70 19.89
C ILE A 140 -74.46 -8.18 18.53
N VAL A 141 -75.36 -7.98 17.58
CA VAL A 141 -75.02 -7.43 16.26
C VAL A 141 -74.47 -6.01 16.38
N VAL A 142 -75.04 -5.17 17.25
CA VAL A 142 -74.52 -3.81 17.50
C VAL A 142 -73.13 -3.86 18.13
N GLU A 143 -72.91 -4.73 19.12
CA GLU A 143 -71.59 -4.92 19.75
C GLU A 143 -70.54 -5.43 18.75
N LEU A 144 -70.89 -6.42 17.93
CA LEU A 144 -70.01 -6.94 16.89
C LEU A 144 -69.68 -5.87 15.84
N ARG A 145 -70.67 -5.07 15.42
CA ARG A 145 -70.45 -3.93 14.50
C ARG A 145 -69.50 -2.91 15.11
N LYS A 146 -69.66 -2.59 16.39
CA LYS A 146 -68.76 -1.69 17.13
C LYS A 146 -67.35 -2.28 17.22
N ALA A 147 -67.21 -3.55 17.59
CA ALA A 147 -65.91 -4.22 17.67
C ALA A 147 -65.20 -4.28 16.31
N ILE A 148 -65.94 -4.47 15.21
CA ILE A 148 -65.41 -4.40 13.85
C ILE A 148 -64.93 -2.98 13.54
N ALA A 149 -65.72 -1.95 13.86
CA ALA A 149 -65.33 -0.55 13.64
C ALA A 149 -64.09 -0.16 14.45
N ASP A 150 -64.05 -0.50 15.74
CA ASP A 150 -62.91 -0.24 16.62
C ASP A 150 -61.63 -0.93 16.10
N LYS A 151 -61.74 -2.21 15.70
CA LYS A 151 -60.62 -2.93 15.09
C LYS A 151 -60.15 -2.31 13.78
N LYS A 152 -61.07 -1.84 12.93
CA LYS A 152 -60.72 -1.14 11.68
C LYS A 152 -59.93 0.14 11.96
N THR A 153 -60.42 0.99 12.86
CA THR A 153 -59.71 2.24 13.19
C THR A 153 -58.37 2.01 13.88
N ALA A 154 -58.25 0.96 14.70
CA ALA A 154 -56.97 0.57 15.31
C ALA A 154 -55.97 0.07 14.25
N HIS A 155 -56.44 -0.72 13.28
CA HIS A 155 -55.63 -1.19 12.16
C HIS A 155 -55.16 -0.03 11.29
N GLU A 156 -56.05 0.89 10.90
CA GLU A 156 -55.71 2.09 10.12
C GLU A 156 -54.63 2.93 10.81
N LYS A 157 -54.76 3.16 12.13
CA LYS A 157 -53.73 3.89 12.90
C LYS A 157 -52.38 3.18 12.92
N GLU A 158 -52.39 1.85 13.01
CA GLU A 158 -51.16 1.07 12.98
C GLU A 158 -50.52 1.07 11.59
N GLU A 159 -51.31 0.97 10.52
CA GLU A 159 -50.83 1.13 9.14
C GLU A 159 -50.24 2.53 8.92
N GLU A 160 -50.89 3.59 9.39
CA GLU A 160 -50.32 4.93 9.38
C GLU A 160 -49.00 5.01 10.16
N ARG A 161 -48.91 4.35 11.31
CA ARG A 161 -47.69 4.33 12.12
C ARG A 161 -46.56 3.60 11.41
N LEU A 162 -46.86 2.48 10.76
CA LEU A 162 -45.89 1.67 10.01
C LEU A 162 -45.46 2.38 8.73
N THR A 163 -46.37 3.00 7.99
CA THR A 163 -46.06 3.80 6.80
C THR A 163 -45.17 4.99 7.14
N LYS A 164 -45.46 5.74 8.21
CA LYS A 164 -44.58 6.83 8.72
C LYS A 164 -43.18 6.32 9.10
N LYS A 165 -43.08 5.16 9.76
CA LYS A 165 -41.76 4.56 10.06
C LYS A 165 -41.03 4.12 8.80
N LEU A 166 -41.74 3.59 7.81
CA LEU A 166 -41.18 3.16 6.55
C LEU A 166 -40.62 4.34 5.75
N THR A 167 -41.35 5.46 5.68
CA THR A 167 -40.87 6.67 5.00
C THR A 167 -39.62 7.24 5.69
N LEU A 168 -39.64 7.40 7.02
CA LEU A 168 -38.46 7.87 7.76
C LEU A 168 -37.23 6.98 7.56
N THR A 169 -37.42 5.67 7.61
CA THR A 169 -36.31 4.71 7.40
C THR A 169 -35.79 4.76 5.97
N ARG A 170 -36.68 4.97 4.99
CA ARG A 170 -36.30 5.15 3.58
C ARG A 170 -35.50 6.44 3.39
N ASP A 171 -35.95 7.54 3.98
CA ASP A 171 -35.28 8.83 3.88
C ASP A 171 -33.88 8.77 4.51
N GLU A 172 -33.73 8.14 5.70
CA GLU A 172 -32.42 7.96 6.33
C GLU A 172 -31.50 7.08 5.48
N LYS A 173 -32.03 6.02 4.86
CA LYS A 173 -31.26 5.18 3.92
C LYS A 173 -30.78 5.98 2.72
N GLU A 174 -31.62 6.84 2.14
CA GLU A 174 -31.26 7.71 1.03
C GLU A 174 -30.22 8.76 1.45
N ARG A 175 -30.37 9.35 2.64
CA ARG A 175 -29.38 10.26 3.24
C ARG A 175 -28.02 9.61 3.42
N LEU A 176 -27.97 8.40 3.99
CA LEU A 176 -26.72 7.66 4.19
C LEU A 176 -26.05 7.27 2.87
N LYS A 177 -26.83 6.96 1.82
CA LYS A 177 -26.28 6.72 0.48
C LYS A 177 -25.60 7.97 -0.07
N LEU A 178 -26.24 9.14 0.04
CA LEU A 178 -25.66 10.41 -0.43
C LEU A 178 -24.35 10.73 0.31
N ILE A 179 -24.31 10.52 1.63
CA ILE A 179 -23.11 10.71 2.44
C ILE A 179 -21.99 9.78 1.98
N LYS A 180 -22.28 8.47 1.87
CA LYS A 180 -21.31 7.49 1.40
C LYS A 180 -20.78 7.81 0.01
N ASP A 181 -21.64 8.24 -0.91
CA ASP A 181 -21.24 8.60 -2.27
C ASP A 181 -20.35 9.85 -2.28
N ALA A 182 -20.63 10.83 -1.41
CA ALA A 182 -19.79 12.00 -1.23
C ALA A 182 -18.42 11.65 -0.62
N GLU A 183 -18.40 10.82 0.44
CA GLU A 183 -17.17 10.31 1.06
C GLU A 183 -16.32 9.53 0.05
N MET A 184 -16.94 8.66 -0.73
CA MET A 184 -16.24 7.88 -1.75
C MET A 184 -15.63 8.79 -2.84
N LYS A 185 -16.37 9.82 -3.28
CA LYS A 185 -15.82 10.81 -4.22
C LYS A 185 -14.64 11.56 -3.62
N TYR A 186 -14.77 12.01 -2.37
CA TYR A 186 -13.69 12.69 -1.67
C TYR A 186 -12.43 11.83 -1.56
N VAL A 187 -12.57 10.58 -1.11
CA VAL A 187 -11.44 9.64 -0.99
C VAL A 187 -10.78 9.40 -2.34
N ARG A 188 -11.55 9.19 -3.42
CA ARG A 188 -10.99 8.99 -4.77
C ARG A 188 -10.19 10.19 -5.24
N VAL A 189 -10.72 11.40 -5.08
CA VAL A 189 -10.03 12.64 -5.48
C VAL A 189 -8.80 12.86 -4.61
N TRP A 190 -8.89 12.64 -3.31
CA TRP A 190 -7.77 12.75 -2.39
C TRP A 190 -6.64 11.75 -2.71
N GLU A 191 -6.98 10.49 -3.00
CA GLU A 191 -6.01 9.48 -3.40
C GLU A 191 -5.38 9.78 -4.77
N ALA A 192 -6.14 10.35 -5.71
CA ALA A 192 -5.61 10.78 -7.00
C ALA A 192 -4.61 11.94 -6.83
N ALA A 193 -5.01 13.00 -6.13
CA ALA A 193 -4.15 14.15 -5.84
C ALA A 193 -2.89 13.75 -5.06
N ARG A 194 -3.02 12.84 -4.10
CA ARG A 194 -1.88 12.30 -3.34
C ARG A 194 -0.91 11.54 -4.25
N ARG A 195 -1.42 10.73 -5.19
CA ARG A 195 -0.58 10.04 -6.18
C ARG A 195 0.12 11.01 -7.11
N GLU A 196 -0.59 12.00 -7.64
CA GLU A 196 -0.01 13.07 -8.47
C GLU A 196 1.11 13.82 -7.73
N GLN A 197 0.88 14.17 -6.47
CA GLN A 197 1.90 14.83 -5.64
C GLN A 197 3.15 13.95 -5.45
N TYR A 198 2.98 12.65 -5.22
CA TYR A 198 4.12 11.74 -5.13
C TYR A 198 4.89 11.67 -6.45
N VAL A 199 4.20 11.52 -7.57
CA VAL A 199 4.83 11.48 -8.90
C VAL A 199 5.63 12.75 -9.15
N LEU A 200 5.04 13.93 -8.93
CA LEU A 200 5.73 15.21 -9.10
C LEU A 200 6.96 15.34 -8.19
N ARG A 201 6.86 14.90 -6.93
CA ARG A 201 8.00 14.91 -6.01
C ARG A 201 9.14 14.01 -6.51
N TYR A 202 8.82 12.80 -6.95
CA TYR A 202 9.81 11.89 -7.50
C TYR A 202 10.43 12.41 -8.79
N GLU A 203 9.65 13.05 -9.67
CA GLU A 203 10.16 13.68 -10.89
C GLU A 203 11.14 14.82 -10.58
N LEU A 204 10.81 15.68 -9.60
CA LEU A 204 11.71 16.75 -9.14
C LEU A 204 13.01 16.19 -8.56
N ASP A 205 12.91 15.20 -7.66
CA ASP A 205 14.07 14.55 -7.05
C ASP A 205 14.94 13.86 -8.13
N LEU A 206 14.32 13.20 -9.11
CA LEU A 206 15.02 12.58 -10.24
C LEU A 206 15.74 13.61 -11.11
N ASP A 207 15.10 14.75 -11.40
CA ASP A 207 15.71 15.79 -12.22
C ASP A 207 16.85 16.51 -11.48
N GLU A 208 16.76 16.70 -10.17
CA GLU A 208 17.87 17.17 -9.35
C GLU A 208 19.04 16.17 -9.35
N LEU A 209 18.76 14.88 -9.18
CA LEU A 209 19.77 13.83 -9.27
C LEU A 209 20.41 13.76 -10.67
N LYS A 210 19.63 13.94 -11.75
CA LYS A 210 20.18 14.00 -13.11
C LYS A 210 21.08 15.23 -13.30
N LYS A 211 20.69 16.40 -12.78
CA LYS A 211 21.51 17.62 -12.84
C LYS A 211 22.84 17.43 -12.11
N THR A 212 22.78 16.96 -10.87
CA THR A 212 23.99 16.69 -10.08
C THR A 212 24.89 15.66 -10.76
N LEU A 213 24.33 14.56 -11.28
CA LEU A 213 25.08 13.55 -12.03
C LEU A 213 25.74 14.16 -13.27
N ASN A 214 25.02 14.97 -14.04
CA ASN A 214 25.58 15.62 -15.22
C ASN A 214 26.71 16.59 -14.85
N ASP A 215 26.55 17.36 -13.76
CA ASP A 215 27.59 18.25 -13.26
C ASP A 215 28.85 17.48 -12.83
N HIS A 216 28.67 16.35 -12.13
CA HIS A 216 29.78 15.44 -11.80
C HIS A 216 30.45 14.90 -13.07
N CYS A 217 29.70 14.45 -14.07
CA CYS A 217 30.22 13.96 -15.34
C CYS A 217 30.98 15.04 -16.13
N VAL A 218 30.55 16.29 -16.08
CA VAL A 218 31.28 17.42 -16.69
C VAL A 218 32.56 17.69 -15.92
N ARG A 219 32.53 17.71 -14.58
CA ARG A 219 33.74 17.89 -13.75
C ARG A 219 34.78 16.81 -14.02
N VAL A 220 34.39 15.54 -14.00
CA VAL A 220 35.30 14.42 -14.29
C VAL A 220 35.92 14.54 -15.68
N ARG A 221 35.12 14.89 -16.71
CA ARG A 221 35.65 15.11 -18.06
C ARG A 221 36.68 16.25 -18.11
N ASN A 222 36.41 17.35 -17.42
CA ASN A 222 37.33 18.48 -17.35
C ASN A 222 38.62 18.13 -16.60
N GLU A 223 38.51 17.44 -15.46
CA GLU A 223 39.66 16.96 -14.69
C GLU A 223 40.53 16.01 -15.53
N ASN A 224 39.92 15.05 -16.22
CA ASN A 224 40.63 14.15 -17.12
C ASN A 224 41.33 14.91 -18.25
N HIS A 225 40.66 15.91 -18.85
CA HIS A 225 41.27 16.73 -19.89
C HIS A 225 42.48 17.52 -19.38
N VAL A 226 42.36 18.16 -18.21
CA VAL A 226 43.47 18.89 -17.59
C VAL A 226 44.62 17.94 -17.24
N ASN A 227 44.30 16.76 -16.70
CA ASN A 227 45.29 15.74 -16.37
C ASN A 227 46.04 15.24 -17.63
N ASP A 228 45.33 15.02 -18.74
CA ASP A 228 45.94 14.63 -20.02
C ASP A 228 46.87 15.71 -20.57
N VAL A 229 46.47 16.97 -20.48
CA VAL A 229 47.30 18.11 -20.92
C VAL A 229 48.54 18.22 -20.02
N LEU A 230 48.36 18.12 -18.70
CA LEU A 230 49.45 18.19 -17.73
C LEU A 230 50.45 17.05 -17.93
N THR A 231 49.93 15.81 -18.07
CA THR A 231 50.75 14.62 -18.32
C THR A 231 51.56 14.79 -19.60
N ARG A 232 50.93 15.22 -20.71
CA ARG A 232 51.64 15.49 -21.98
C ARG A 232 52.72 16.56 -21.82
N TYR A 233 52.44 17.65 -21.10
CA TYR A 233 53.42 18.70 -20.83
C TYR A 233 54.61 18.17 -20.02
N LEU A 234 54.35 17.45 -18.93
CA LEU A 234 55.38 16.87 -18.08
C LEU A 234 56.24 15.86 -18.85
N THR A 235 55.64 14.95 -19.59
CA THR A 235 56.37 13.98 -20.42
C THR A 235 57.30 14.67 -21.42
N ARG A 236 56.82 15.72 -22.11
CA ARG A 236 57.67 16.50 -23.04
C ARG A 236 58.81 17.19 -22.31
N ARG A 237 58.55 17.77 -21.14
CA ARG A 237 59.57 18.49 -20.35
C ARG A 237 60.61 17.55 -19.77
N ILE A 238 60.20 16.36 -19.32
CA ILE A 238 61.10 15.29 -18.88
C ILE A 238 62.01 14.87 -20.05
N ALA A 239 61.44 14.55 -21.21
CA ALA A 239 62.22 14.16 -22.38
C ALA A 239 63.23 15.24 -22.83
N LEU A 240 62.85 16.52 -22.74
CA LEU A 240 63.76 17.64 -23.03
C LEU A 240 64.94 17.68 -22.05
N VAL A 241 64.67 17.52 -20.76
CA VAL A 241 65.71 17.51 -19.72
C VAL A 241 66.60 16.29 -19.87
N GLU A 242 66.05 15.11 -20.12
CA GLU A 242 66.80 13.88 -20.37
C GLU A 242 67.74 14.02 -21.58
N ASN A 243 67.26 14.58 -22.69
CA ASN A 243 68.09 14.86 -23.86
C ASN A 243 69.24 15.82 -23.52
N ARG A 244 68.96 16.88 -22.75
CA ARG A 244 70.01 17.82 -22.32
C ARG A 244 71.03 17.15 -21.40
N ILE A 245 70.60 16.29 -20.48
CA ILE A 245 71.50 15.50 -19.64
C ILE A 245 72.39 14.62 -20.52
N GLU A 246 71.82 13.97 -21.53
CA GLU A 246 72.57 13.10 -22.43
C GLU A 246 73.61 13.87 -23.25
N GLN A 247 73.25 15.05 -23.77
CA GLN A 247 74.20 15.95 -24.44
C GLN A 247 75.38 16.33 -23.53
N TRP A 248 75.10 16.65 -22.26
CA TRP A 248 76.13 16.95 -21.27
C TRP A 248 77.00 15.74 -20.95
N ARG A 249 76.40 14.55 -20.85
CA ARG A 249 77.13 13.29 -20.68
C ARG A 249 78.12 13.06 -21.83
N GLN A 250 77.65 13.17 -23.07
CA GLN A 250 78.49 13.02 -24.26
C GLN A 250 79.59 14.09 -24.35
N ARG A 251 79.32 15.31 -23.89
CA ARG A 251 80.34 16.35 -23.80
C ARG A 251 81.40 16.01 -22.76
N TYR A 252 80.96 15.62 -21.57
CA TYR A 252 81.85 15.20 -20.48
C TYR A 252 82.74 14.03 -20.90
N ASP A 253 82.18 13.00 -21.55
CA ASP A 253 82.96 11.85 -22.02
C ASP A 253 83.99 12.24 -23.09
N ARG A 254 83.65 13.20 -23.97
CA ARG A 254 84.59 13.75 -24.96
C ARG A 254 85.72 14.52 -24.28
N GLU A 255 85.39 15.44 -23.38
CA GLU A 255 86.38 16.22 -22.63
C GLU A 255 87.28 15.30 -21.79
N LYS A 256 86.70 14.28 -21.14
CA LYS A 256 87.45 13.27 -20.38
C LYS A 256 88.45 12.54 -21.27
N LYS A 257 88.05 12.06 -22.45
CA LYS A 257 88.96 11.39 -23.41
C LYS A 257 90.07 12.33 -23.88
N MET A 258 89.74 13.59 -24.19
CA MET A 258 90.72 14.60 -24.58
C MET A 258 91.78 14.80 -23.48
N TYR A 259 91.36 14.99 -22.23
CA TYR A 259 92.30 15.15 -21.11
C TYR A 259 93.09 13.88 -20.82
N GLU A 260 92.50 12.69 -20.94
CA GLU A 260 93.22 11.42 -20.82
C GLU A 260 94.31 11.28 -21.90
N GLU A 261 94.03 11.70 -23.13
CA GLU A 261 95.01 11.73 -24.22
C GLU A 261 96.13 12.74 -23.98
N GLU A 262 95.81 13.95 -23.51
CA GLU A 262 96.79 14.97 -23.13
C GLU A 262 97.69 14.48 -21.99
N ILE A 263 97.09 13.92 -20.93
CA ILE A 263 97.84 13.33 -19.82
C ILE A 263 98.77 12.23 -20.34
N ARG A 264 98.30 11.37 -21.26
CA ARG A 264 99.13 10.32 -21.85
C ARG A 264 100.30 10.89 -22.66
N LYS A 265 100.07 11.94 -23.47
CA LYS A 265 101.14 12.61 -24.23
C LYS A 265 102.20 13.19 -23.29
N VAL A 266 101.79 13.94 -22.28
CA VAL A 266 102.70 14.52 -21.29
C VAL A 266 103.47 13.44 -20.52
N ARG A 267 102.81 12.32 -20.17
CA ARG A 267 103.50 11.17 -19.54
C ARG A 267 104.58 10.59 -20.45
N ASN A 268 104.28 10.40 -21.74
CA ASN A 268 105.26 9.91 -22.71
C ASN A 268 106.43 10.89 -22.87
N GLU A 269 106.16 12.20 -22.97
CA GLU A 269 107.20 13.23 -23.04
C GLU A 269 108.11 13.21 -21.78
N ILE A 270 107.52 13.03 -20.60
CA ILE A 270 108.29 12.87 -19.35
C ILE A 270 109.14 11.59 -19.39
N GLU A 271 108.61 10.47 -19.87
CA GLU A 271 109.34 9.22 -20.00
C GLU A 271 110.51 9.33 -21.00
N ASP A 272 110.29 9.98 -22.14
CA ASP A 272 111.34 10.21 -23.14
C ASP A 272 112.41 11.17 -22.62
N ALA A 273 112.02 12.24 -21.92
CA ALA A 273 112.97 13.13 -21.25
C ALA A 273 113.79 12.40 -20.17
N ARG A 274 113.16 11.48 -19.43
CA ARG A 274 113.87 10.63 -18.44
C ARG A 274 114.89 9.72 -19.10
N LYS A 275 114.53 9.04 -20.19
CA LYS A 275 115.47 8.21 -20.96
C LYS A 275 116.64 9.03 -21.49
N TYR A 276 116.37 10.19 -22.05
CA TYR A 276 117.42 11.11 -22.53
C TYR A 276 118.37 11.56 -21.41
N LEU A 277 117.82 11.87 -20.22
CA LEU A 277 118.63 12.20 -19.05
C LEU A 277 119.46 11.00 -18.57
N GLU A 278 118.90 9.79 -18.58
CA GLU A 278 119.63 8.55 -18.24
C GLU A 278 120.78 8.31 -19.22
N GLU A 279 120.54 8.42 -20.53
CA GLU A 279 121.56 8.33 -21.58
C GLU A 279 122.67 9.36 -21.36
N LEU A 280 122.32 10.64 -21.19
CA LEU A 280 123.30 11.71 -20.96
C LEU A 280 124.10 11.49 -19.67
N THR A 281 123.45 10.99 -18.62
CA THR A 281 124.13 10.64 -17.36
C THR A 281 125.12 9.49 -17.56
N THR A 282 124.76 8.48 -18.36
CA THR A 282 125.67 7.37 -18.69
C THR A 282 126.86 7.83 -19.53
N GLU A 283 126.63 8.68 -20.53
CA GLU A 283 127.70 9.29 -21.34
C GLU A 283 128.63 10.16 -20.49
N TYR A 284 128.06 10.99 -19.60
CA TYR A 284 128.86 11.77 -18.67
C TYR A 284 129.71 10.87 -17.77
N ARG A 285 129.14 9.78 -17.25
CA ARG A 285 129.86 8.81 -16.43
C ARG A 285 131.00 8.15 -17.21
N ASN A 286 130.75 7.72 -18.44
CA ASN A 286 131.76 7.11 -19.31
C ASN A 286 132.90 8.10 -19.65
N ASN A 287 132.55 9.35 -19.96
CA ASN A 287 133.52 10.41 -20.24
C ASN A 287 134.35 10.75 -19.00
N GLN A 288 133.72 10.80 -17.81
CA GLN A 288 134.42 11.01 -16.55
C GLN A 288 135.39 9.85 -16.26
N GLU A 289 134.92 8.61 -16.42
CA GLU A 289 135.77 7.41 -16.31
C GLU A 289 136.96 7.48 -17.28
N PHE A 290 136.75 7.92 -18.53
CA PHE A 290 137.82 8.11 -19.51
C PHE A 290 138.81 9.23 -19.14
N ILE A 291 138.34 10.36 -18.63
CA ILE A 291 139.21 11.45 -18.17
C ILE A 291 140.05 10.97 -16.99
N ASP A 292 139.43 10.28 -16.03
CA ASP A 292 140.11 9.78 -14.84
C ASP A 292 141.18 8.74 -15.21
N THR A 293 140.88 7.83 -16.15
CA THR A 293 141.89 6.87 -16.66
C THR A 293 143.01 7.57 -17.41
N TYR A 294 142.71 8.54 -18.29
CA TYR A 294 143.72 9.31 -19.01
C TYR A 294 144.64 10.11 -18.06
N LEU A 295 144.06 10.74 -17.03
CA LEU A 295 144.83 11.43 -16.00
C LEU A 295 145.72 10.44 -15.23
N ALA A 296 145.19 9.29 -14.83
CA ALA A 296 145.97 8.24 -14.17
C ALA A 296 147.13 7.73 -15.05
N GLU A 297 146.92 7.57 -16.35
CA GLU A 297 147.96 7.21 -17.32
C GLU A 297 149.03 8.31 -17.46
N GLN A 298 148.63 9.57 -17.58
CA GLN A 298 149.56 10.71 -17.60
C GLN A 298 150.39 10.78 -16.31
N GLU A 299 149.77 10.57 -15.15
CA GLU A 299 150.49 10.52 -13.89
C GLU A 299 151.44 9.33 -13.82
N ALA A 300 151.05 8.16 -14.34
CA ALA A 300 151.92 6.99 -14.44
C ALA A 300 153.12 7.25 -15.36
N LEU A 301 152.91 7.87 -16.53
CA LEU A 301 153.97 8.27 -17.46
C LEU A 301 154.92 9.29 -16.82
N ARG A 302 154.39 10.29 -16.11
CA ARG A 302 155.20 11.26 -15.36
C ARG A 302 156.04 10.55 -14.30
N ARG A 303 155.45 9.65 -13.50
CA ARG A 303 156.19 8.85 -12.50
C ARG A 303 157.26 7.96 -13.15
N GLN A 304 156.97 7.37 -14.30
CA GLN A 304 157.94 6.57 -15.05
C GLN A 304 159.10 7.44 -15.54
N LYS A 305 158.83 8.61 -16.12
CA LYS A 305 159.86 9.55 -16.57
C LYS A 305 160.69 10.06 -15.39
N GLU A 306 160.07 10.42 -14.27
CA GLU A 306 160.77 10.80 -13.05
C GLU A 306 161.68 9.67 -12.54
N HIS A 307 161.21 8.42 -12.61
CA HIS A 307 162.00 7.24 -12.26
C HIS A 307 163.17 7.03 -13.24
N GLU A 308 162.93 7.12 -14.55
CA GLU A 308 163.96 7.01 -15.58
C GLU A 308 165.00 8.12 -15.44
N ASP A 309 164.60 9.38 -15.24
CA ASP A 309 165.50 10.50 -14.97
C ASP A 309 166.31 10.28 -13.69
N HIS A 310 165.70 9.71 -12.65
CA HIS A 310 166.39 9.36 -11.42
C HIS A 310 167.42 8.23 -11.63
N VAL A 311 167.07 7.19 -12.39
CA VAL A 311 167.97 6.09 -12.77
C VAL A 311 169.10 6.61 -13.66
N GLN A 312 168.81 7.46 -14.65
CA GLN A 312 169.82 8.09 -15.50
C GLN A 312 170.77 8.97 -14.68
N ARG A 313 170.26 9.83 -13.79
CA ARG A 313 171.08 10.63 -12.87
C ARG A 313 171.95 9.75 -11.98
N SER A 314 171.41 8.66 -11.45
CA SER A 314 172.15 7.69 -10.64
C SER A 314 173.21 6.95 -11.45
N THR A 315 172.90 6.57 -12.69
CA THR A 315 173.83 5.93 -13.63
C THR A 315 174.95 6.89 -14.02
N ILE A 316 174.65 8.16 -14.29
CA ILE A 316 175.66 9.20 -14.56
C ILE A 316 176.57 9.37 -13.33
N LYS A 317 176.02 9.40 -12.12
CA LYS A 317 176.81 9.42 -10.87
C LYS A 317 177.70 8.18 -10.74
N MET A 318 177.17 6.98 -10.97
CA MET A 318 177.96 5.74 -10.97
C MET A 318 179.04 5.74 -12.05
N GLN A 319 178.73 6.18 -13.28
CA GLN A 319 179.69 6.29 -14.37
C GLN A 319 180.77 7.33 -14.06
N ALA A 320 180.42 8.48 -13.48
CA ALA A 320 181.38 9.50 -13.06
C ALA A 320 182.27 9.00 -11.92
N TRP A 321 181.67 8.29 -10.94
CA TRP A 321 182.41 7.60 -9.89
C TRP A 321 183.38 6.57 -10.49
N TRP A 322 182.93 5.73 -11.42
CA TRP A 322 183.74 4.71 -12.06
C TRP A 322 184.85 5.29 -12.95
N ARG A 323 184.57 6.36 -13.71
CA ARG A 323 185.60 7.14 -14.42
C ARG A 323 186.63 7.72 -13.45
N GLY A 324 186.19 8.28 -12.32
CA GLY A 324 187.08 8.76 -11.26
C GLY A 324 187.89 7.64 -10.59
N VAL A 325 187.31 6.45 -10.41
CA VAL A 325 188.02 5.25 -9.92
C VAL A 325 189.02 4.75 -10.95
N MET A 326 188.68 4.71 -12.24
CA MET A 326 189.62 4.35 -13.31
C MET A 326 190.85 5.26 -13.34
N VAL A 327 190.66 6.57 -13.14
CA VAL A 327 191.76 7.55 -13.04
C VAL A 327 192.59 7.33 -11.76
N ARG A 328 191.95 7.16 -10.60
CA ARG A 328 192.63 7.01 -9.29
C ARG A 328 193.33 5.66 -9.10
N ARG A 329 192.77 4.57 -9.64
CA ARG A 329 193.34 3.20 -9.58
C ARG A 329 194.17 2.84 -10.81
N LYS A 330 194.35 3.76 -11.77
CA LYS A 330 195.19 3.61 -12.98
C LYS A 330 194.82 2.37 -13.82
N LEU A 331 193.52 2.18 -14.07
CA LEU A 331 192.97 1.08 -14.89
C LEU A 331 192.57 1.61 -16.28
N GLY A 332 192.79 0.81 -17.32
CA GLY A 332 192.47 1.18 -18.71
C GLY A 332 193.46 2.19 -19.33
N PRO A 333 193.01 3.13 -20.19
CA PRO A 333 193.86 4.07 -20.96
C PRO A 333 194.77 5.00 -20.13
N TYR A 334 194.59 5.05 -18.81
CA TYR A 334 195.35 5.89 -17.86
C TYR A 334 196.50 5.13 -17.16
N ARG A 335 196.93 3.99 -17.70
CA ARG A 335 198.13 3.26 -17.25
C ARG A 335 199.39 4.00 -17.73
N PRO A 336 200.25 4.53 -16.85
CA PRO A 336 201.49 5.17 -17.27
C PRO A 336 202.49 4.11 -17.75
N GLU A 337 202.93 4.23 -19.00
CA GLU A 337 204.10 3.53 -19.53
C GLU A 337 205.37 4.13 -18.91
N GLU A 338 206.08 3.35 -18.10
CA GLU A 338 207.44 3.70 -17.70
C GLU A 338 208.46 2.61 -18.01
N LYS A 339 209.58 3.10 -18.51
CA LYS A 339 210.63 2.42 -19.25
C LYS A 339 211.64 1.74 -18.31
N LYS A 340 212.00 0.52 -18.73
CA LYS A 340 213.19 -0.31 -18.43
C LYS A 340 214.35 0.36 -17.65
N LYS A 341 214.79 -0.31 -16.57
CA LYS A 341 216.22 -0.45 -16.21
C LYS A 341 216.59 -1.93 -16.09
N LYS A 342 217.72 -2.30 -16.70
CA LYS A 342 218.27 -3.66 -16.80
C LYS A 342 219.36 -3.92 -15.75
N LYS A 343 219.62 -5.22 -15.55
CA LYS A 343 220.90 -5.92 -15.21
C LYS A 343 221.19 -6.20 -13.72
N PRO A 344 222.01 -7.21 -13.37
CA PRO A 344 222.35 -8.47 -14.08
C PRO A 344 222.55 -9.74 -13.20
N VAL A 345 222.37 -10.93 -13.81
CA VAL A 345 223.22 -12.17 -13.71
C VAL A 345 223.38 -12.88 -12.33
N LYS A 346 222.84 -14.12 -12.17
CA LYS A 346 223.52 -15.45 -12.34
C LYS A 346 222.69 -16.63 -11.76
N THR A 347 222.29 -17.54 -12.66
CA THR A 347 222.06 -19.00 -12.55
C THR A 347 221.89 -19.72 -11.21
N LYS A 348 220.79 -20.51 -11.08
CA LYS A 348 220.80 -21.99 -10.88
C LYS A 348 219.38 -22.59 -10.89
N LYS A 349 219.27 -23.69 -11.65
CA LYS A 349 218.22 -24.72 -11.76
C LYS A 349 216.81 -24.31 -12.18
#